data_AF-K2A492-F1
#
_entry.id   AF-K2A492-F1
#
_cell.length_a   1.000
_cell.length_b   1.000
_cell.length_c   1.000
_cell.angle_alpha   90.00
_cell.angle_beta   90.00
_cell.angle_gamma   90.00
#
_symmetry.space_group_name_H-M   'P 1'
#
loop_
_entity.id
_entity.type
_entity.pdbx_description
1 polymer ?
#
loop_
_entity_poly.entity_id
_entity_poly.type
_entity_poly.pdbx_seq_one_letter_code
_entity_poly.pdbx_strand_id
1 'polypeptide(L)'
;MFVVDFENLKKVVINPVILDQHQPKTKVPSKRSKLLEGCLSLPNYYSPIRRGNYIKIKYLDIDGKEVIEDFHNFNAQVIQHEIDHLNGVLFVDHVLKQNSPLYKFSGDDWEEVDL
;
A
#
# COMPACT_ATOMS: atom_id res chain seq x y z
N MET A 1 1.43 13.77 -5.87
CA MET A 1 1.27 13.96 -4.41
C MET A 1 0.17 13.04 -3.93
N PHE A 2 0.12 12.71 -2.65
CA PHE A 2 -1.01 11.99 -2.06
C PHE A 2 -1.28 12.48 -0.64
N VAL A 3 -2.43 12.08 -0.09
CA VAL A 3 -2.86 12.40 1.26
C VAL A 3 -3.21 11.10 1.98
N VAL A 4 -2.80 10.99 3.23
CA VAL A 4 -3.20 9.89 4.13
C VAL A 4 -3.88 10.51 5.33
N ASP A 5 -5.09 10.04 5.64
CA ASP A 5 -5.78 10.32 6.91
C ASP A 5 -6.36 9.00 7.44
N PHE A 6 -5.61 8.36 8.33
CA PHE A 6 -6.03 7.14 9.00
C PHE A 6 -5.47 7.06 10.41
N GLU A 7 -6.33 6.88 11.41
CA GLU A 7 -5.98 6.93 12.83
C GLU A 7 -5.09 8.14 13.18
N ASN A 8 -3.84 7.90 13.57
CA ASN A 8 -2.87 8.93 13.95
C ASN A 8 -1.95 9.35 12.78
N LEU A 9 -2.14 8.77 11.59
CA LEU A 9 -1.37 9.09 10.39
C LEU A 9 -2.17 10.09 9.53
N LYS A 10 -1.89 11.38 9.71
CA LYS A 10 -2.46 12.48 8.92
C LYS A 10 -1.36 13.25 8.21
N LYS A 11 -1.21 13.04 6.90
CA LYS A 11 -0.08 13.58 6.13
C LYS A 11 -0.49 13.98 4.72
N VAL A 12 0.05 15.11 4.27
CA VAL A 12 0.14 15.47 2.85
C VAL A 12 1.57 15.19 2.43
N VAL A 13 1.73 14.38 1.38
CA VAL A 13 3.03 13.93 0.88
C VAL A 13 3.22 14.41 -0.55
N ILE A 14 4.13 15.37 -0.72
CA ILE A 14 4.43 16.00 -2.00
C ILE A 14 5.80 15.53 -2.48
N ASN A 15 5.87 15.13 -3.75
CA ASN A 15 7.10 14.66 -4.42
C ASN A 15 7.92 13.65 -3.60
N PRO A 16 7.31 12.53 -3.14
CA PRO A 16 8.02 11.54 -2.35
C PRO A 16 9.10 10.83 -3.18
N VAL A 17 10.23 10.55 -2.52
CA VAL A 17 11.32 9.73 -3.02
C VAL A 17 11.64 8.66 -1.99
N ILE A 18 11.69 7.41 -2.45
CA ILE A 18 12.10 6.28 -1.60
C ILE A 18 13.62 6.36 -1.39
N LEU A 19 14.05 6.48 -0.14
CA LEU A 19 15.46 6.46 0.24
C LEU A 19 15.93 5.06 0.63
N ASP A 20 15.07 4.30 1.31
CA ASP A 20 15.35 2.93 1.72
C ASP A 20 14.05 2.12 1.79
N GLN A 21 14.11 0.83 1.50
CA GLN A 21 12.97 -0.06 1.54
C GLN A 21 13.44 -1.49 1.78
N HIS A 22 12.83 -2.17 2.75
CA HIS A 22 13.11 -3.59 2.98
C HIS A 22 12.16 -4.46 2.18
N GLN A 23 12.68 -5.45 1.46
CA GLN A 23 11.85 -6.44 0.79
C GLN A 23 11.13 -7.35 1.80
N PRO A 24 9.94 -7.86 1.46
CA PRO A 24 9.26 -8.85 2.27
C PRO A 24 10.14 -10.11 2.45
N LYS A 25 10.40 -10.49 3.71
CA LYS A 25 11.31 -11.59 4.06
C LYS A 25 10.78 -12.99 3.69
N THR A 26 9.49 -13.16 3.42
CA THR A 26 8.87 -14.47 3.15
C THR A 26 8.01 -14.48 1.89
N LYS A 27 8.13 -15.54 1.08
CA LYS A 27 7.27 -15.84 -0.08
C LYS A 27 5.88 -16.38 0.29
N VAL A 28 5.52 -16.38 1.58
CA VAL A 28 4.21 -16.80 2.07
C VAL A 28 3.74 -15.72 3.04
N PRO A 29 2.51 -15.22 2.93
CA PRO A 29 1.97 -14.32 3.94
C PRO A 29 1.87 -15.14 5.22
N SER A 30 2.49 -14.69 6.31
CA SER A 30 2.33 -15.37 7.58
C SER A 30 0.83 -15.42 7.94
N LYS A 31 0.40 -16.38 8.78
CA LYS A 31 -0.99 -16.48 9.24
C LYS A 31 -1.51 -15.17 9.89
N ARG A 32 -0.60 -14.29 10.33
CA ARG A 32 -0.85 -12.93 10.88
C ARG A 32 -0.81 -11.80 9.84
N SER A 33 -0.33 -12.02 8.62
CA SER A 33 -0.19 -10.99 7.58
C SER A 33 -1.32 -11.00 6.55
N LYS A 34 -2.53 -11.38 6.94
CA LYS A 34 -3.71 -11.26 6.07
C LYS A 34 -4.27 -9.84 6.09
N LEU A 35 -3.40 -8.84 5.97
CA LEU A 35 -3.89 -7.49 5.75
C LEU A 35 -4.26 -7.39 4.28
N LEU A 36 -5.54 -7.21 4.03
CA LEU A 36 -6.05 -7.05 2.67
C LEU A 36 -5.79 -5.61 2.23
N GLU A 37 -5.27 -5.48 1.02
CA GLU A 37 -5.15 -4.20 0.34
C GLU A 37 -6.37 -4.03 -0.56
N GLY A 38 -7.01 -2.87 -0.46
CA GLY A 38 -8.02 -2.41 -1.40
C GLY A 38 -7.65 -1.02 -1.92
N CYS A 39 -8.40 -0.52 -2.89
CA CYS A 39 -8.14 0.79 -3.49
C CYS A 39 -9.47 1.50 -3.79
N LEU A 40 -9.56 2.81 -3.53
CA LEU A 40 -10.75 3.58 -3.89
C LEU A 40 -10.97 3.65 -5.40
N SER A 41 -9.92 3.51 -6.20
CA SER A 41 -10.00 3.44 -7.66
C SER A 41 -10.56 2.10 -8.18
N LEU A 42 -10.59 1.06 -7.33
CA LEU A 42 -11.15 -0.27 -7.62
C LEU A 42 -12.05 -0.68 -6.46
N PRO A 43 -13.24 -0.07 -6.34
CA PRO A 43 -14.10 -0.25 -5.18
C PRO A 43 -14.50 -1.70 -5.02
N ASN A 44 -14.56 -2.15 -3.76
CA ASN A 44 -14.93 -3.50 -3.35
C ASN A 44 -13.94 -4.61 -3.69
N TYR A 45 -12.80 -4.32 -4.33
CA TYR A 45 -11.79 -5.33 -4.61
C TYR A 45 -10.67 -5.30 -3.56
N TYR A 46 -10.25 -6.49 -3.14
CA TYR A 46 -9.24 -6.66 -2.10
C TYR A 46 -8.35 -7.87 -2.36
N SER A 47 -7.06 -7.76 -2.04
CA SER A 47 -6.12 -8.88 -2.16
C SER A 47 -5.05 -8.86 -1.06
N PRO A 48 -4.55 -10.03 -0.60
CA PRO A 48 -3.44 -10.10 0.33
C PRO A 48 -2.10 -9.82 -0.38
N ILE A 49 -1.82 -8.55 -0.67
CA ILE A 49 -0.58 -8.10 -1.30
C ILE A 49 0.58 -8.13 -0.31
N ARG A 50 1.72 -8.68 -0.72
CA ARG A 50 2.96 -8.58 0.05
C ARG A 50 3.70 -7.30 -0.30
N ARG A 51 3.99 -6.50 0.72
CA ARG A 51 4.83 -5.30 0.66
C ARG A 51 5.99 -5.38 1.64
N GLY A 52 6.97 -4.51 1.46
CA GLY A 52 8.01 -4.30 2.46
C GLY A 52 7.40 -3.83 3.77
N ASN A 53 7.86 -4.34 4.91
CA ASN A 53 7.37 -3.90 6.22
C ASN A 53 8.07 -2.63 6.73
N TYR A 54 8.95 -2.03 5.92
CA TYR A 54 9.68 -0.82 6.21
C TYR A 54 9.94 -0.04 4.92
N ILE A 55 9.78 1.28 5.01
CA ILE A 55 10.18 2.22 3.98
C ILE A 55 10.63 3.55 4.62
N LYS A 56 11.72 4.13 4.15
CA LYS A 56 12.16 5.49 4.44
C LYS A 56 11.93 6.34 3.21
N ILE A 57 11.20 7.44 3.36
CA ILE A 57 10.93 8.36 2.26
C ILE A 57 11.39 9.78 2.60
N LYS A 58 11.76 10.52 1.55
CA LYS A 58 11.94 11.97 1.56
C LYS A 58 10.79 12.62 0.82
N TYR A 59 10.17 13.65 1.36
CA TYR A 59 9.06 14.35 0.73
C TYR A 59 8.97 15.80 1.19
N LEU A 60 8.13 16.61 0.55
CA LEU A 60 7.74 17.93 1.06
C LEU A 60 6.36 17.82 1.74
N ASP A 61 6.21 18.45 2.90
CA ASP A 61 4.92 18.59 3.56
C ASP A 61 4.05 19.69 2.90
N ILE A 62 2.88 19.98 3.49
CA ILE A 62 1.94 20.98 2.97
C ILE A 62 2.52 22.41 2.98
N ASP A 63 3.48 22.69 3.86
CA ASP A 63 4.16 23.98 3.97
C ASP A 63 5.41 24.05 3.07
N GLY A 64 5.69 22.99 2.30
CA GLY A 64 6.84 22.89 1.40
C GLY A 64 8.16 22.58 2.11
N LYS A 65 8.12 22.15 3.38
CA LYS A 65 9.31 21.78 4.15
C LYS A 65 9.72 20.34 3.82
N GLU A 66 11.02 20.11 3.64
CA GLU A 66 11.56 18.77 3.45
C GLU A 66 11.47 17.93 4.73
N VAL A 67 10.93 16.73 4.60
CA VAL A 67 10.77 15.72 5.65
C VAL A 67 11.41 14.42 5.19
N ILE A 68 12.19 13.80 6.09
CA ILE A 68 12.66 12.42 5.95
C ILE A 68 12.05 11.62 7.08
N GLU A 69 11.31 10.56 6.74
CA GLU A 69 10.53 9.81 7.72
C GLU A 69 10.49 8.31 7.37
N ASP A 70 10.43 7.52 8.43
CA ASP A 70 10.39 6.07 8.39
C ASP A 70 8.98 5.58 8.68
N PHE A 71 8.49 4.66 7.86
CA PHE A 71 7.20 4.01 8.02
C PHE A 71 7.38 2.51 8.17
N HIS A 72 6.55 1.90 9.01
CA HIS A 72 6.62 0.48 9.35
C HIS A 72 5.27 -0.20 9.18
N ASN A 73 5.29 -1.50 8.90
CA ASN A 73 4.14 -2.39 8.87
C ASN A 73 3.00 -1.82 8.00
N PHE A 74 1.80 -1.63 8.57
CA PHE A 74 0.64 -1.12 7.87
C PHE A 74 0.88 0.25 7.23
N ASN A 75 1.51 1.18 7.97
CA ASN A 75 1.81 2.51 7.43
C ASN A 75 2.79 2.43 6.27
N ALA A 76 3.77 1.51 6.33
CA ALA A 76 4.66 1.28 5.19
C ALA A 76 3.87 0.79 3.97
N GLN A 77 2.89 -0.09 4.15
CA GLN A 77 2.04 -0.60 3.08
C GLN A 77 1.19 0.52 2.45
N VAL A 78 0.55 1.37 3.26
CA VAL A 78 -0.22 2.53 2.77
C VAL A 78 0.68 3.47 1.96
N ILE A 79 1.84 3.86 2.49
CA ILE A 79 2.75 4.76 1.78
C ILE A 79 3.27 4.16 0.47
N GLN A 80 3.58 2.86 0.46
CA GLN A 80 3.98 2.15 -0.76
C GLN A 80 2.84 2.10 -1.79
N HIS A 81 1.59 1.88 -1.37
CA HIS A 81 0.42 1.90 -2.24
C HIS A 81 0.22 3.26 -2.93
N GLU A 82 0.28 4.34 -2.15
CA GLU A 82 0.10 5.68 -2.71
C GLU A 82 1.27 6.10 -3.62
N ILE A 83 2.50 5.64 -3.34
CA ILE A 83 3.64 5.85 -4.24
C ILE A 83 3.48 5.04 -5.55
N ASP A 84 2.94 3.83 -5.50
CA ASP A 84 2.64 3.05 -6.71
C ASP A 84 1.70 3.82 -7.64
N HIS A 85 0.67 4.49 -7.10
CA HIS A 85 -0.20 5.36 -7.89
C HIS A 85 0.55 6.49 -8.60
N LEU A 86 1.55 7.09 -7.97
CA LEU A 86 2.39 8.11 -8.61
C LEU A 86 3.24 7.55 -9.76
N ASN A 87 3.50 6.25 -9.76
CA ASN A 87 4.25 5.53 -10.79
C ASN A 87 3.34 4.81 -11.80
N GLY A 88 2.01 5.00 -11.73
CA GLY A 88 1.05 4.33 -12.61
C GLY A 88 0.90 2.83 -12.34
N VAL A 89 1.24 2.38 -11.13
CA VAL A 89 1.09 0.97 -10.69
C VAL A 89 -0.14 0.87 -9.79
N LEU A 90 -0.97 -0.15 -10.03
CA LEU A 90 -2.13 -0.49 -9.21
C LEU A 90 -1.84 -1.73 -8.36
N PHE A 91 -2.58 -1.92 -7.27
CA PHE A 91 -2.39 -3.11 -6.44
C PHE A 91 -2.68 -4.42 -7.20
N VAL A 92 -3.56 -4.40 -8.21
CA VAL A 92 -3.85 -5.54 -9.10
C VAL A 92 -2.64 -5.98 -9.93
N ASP A 93 -1.71 -5.08 -10.26
CA ASP A 93 -0.45 -5.44 -10.91
C ASP A 93 0.40 -6.33 -9.98
N HIS A 94 0.36 -6.04 -8.67
CA HIS A 94 0.98 -6.89 -7.66
C HIS A 94 0.24 -8.20 -7.47
N VAL A 95 -1.10 -8.22 -7.59
CA VAL A 95 -1.87 -9.47 -7.55
C VAL A 95 -1.37 -10.44 -8.63
N LEU A 96 -1.28 -9.96 -9.88
CA LEU A 96 -0.78 -10.74 -11.02
C LEU A 96 0.67 -11.19 -10.79
N LYS A 97 1.55 -10.27 -10.40
CA LYS A 97 2.98 -10.56 -10.17
C LYS A 97 3.21 -11.57 -9.04
N GLN A 98 2.38 -11.54 -8.01
CA GLN A 98 2.53 -12.38 -6.82
C GLN A 98 1.68 -13.66 -6.89
N ASN A 99 0.85 -13.82 -7.93
CA ASN A 99 -0.15 -14.87 -8.04
C ASN A 99 -1.01 -14.95 -6.77
N SER A 100 -1.48 -13.79 -6.31
CA SER A 100 -2.33 -13.68 -5.12
C SER A 100 -3.80 -13.82 -5.52
N PRO A 101 -4.66 -14.35 -4.64
CA PRO A 101 -6.10 -14.36 -4.90
C PRO A 101 -6.64 -12.93 -4.88
N LEU A 102 -7.61 -12.63 -5.74
CA LEU A 102 -8.37 -11.38 -5.70
C LEU A 102 -9.77 -11.69 -5.16
N TYR A 103 -10.25 -10.86 -4.25
CA TYR A 103 -11.59 -10.97 -3.70
C TYR A 103 -12.41 -9.74 -4.03
N LYS A 104 -13.69 -9.96 -4.32
CA LYS A 104 -14.70 -8.91 -4.44
C LYS A 104 -15.66 -9.00 -3.27
N PHE A 105 -15.89 -7.86 -2.62
CA PHE A 105 -16.85 -7.73 -1.54
C PHE A 105 -18.21 -7.26 -2.08
N SER A 106 -19.29 -7.96 -1.75
CA SER A 106 -20.64 -7.61 -2.21
C SER A 106 -21.63 -7.63 -1.06
N GLY A 107 -21.75 -6.51 -0.36
CA GLY A 107 -22.71 -6.33 0.74
C GLY A 107 -22.31 -7.08 2.00
N ASP A 108 -22.56 -8.40 2.02
CA ASP A 108 -22.28 -9.30 3.14
C ASP A 108 -21.34 -10.46 2.78
N ASP A 109 -21.03 -10.63 1.49
CA ASP A 109 -20.29 -11.78 0.98
C ASP A 109 -18.95 -11.42 0.34
N TRP A 110 -18.02 -12.38 0.39
CA TRP A 110 -16.71 -12.33 -0.25
C TRP A 110 -16.63 -13.40 -1.34
N GLU A 111 -16.38 -12.98 -2.57
CA GLU A 111 -16.20 -13.88 -3.71
C GLU A 111 -14.76 -13.80 -4.19
N GLU A 112 -14.09 -14.94 -4.33
CA GLU A 112 -12.82 -15.00 -5.04
C GLU A 112 -13.11 -14.85 -6.54
N VAL A 113 -12.35 -13.97 -7.20
CA VAL A 113 -12.54 -13.60 -8.60
C VAL A 113 -11.21 -13.65 -9.33
N ASP A 114 -11.28 -13.97 -10.61
CA ASP A 114 -10.12 -13.88 -11.50
C ASP A 114 -9.89 -12.44 -11.96
N LEU A 115 -8.63 -12.14 -12.32
CA LEU A 115 -8.18 -10.86 -12.89
C LEU A 115 -8.22 -10.87 -14.41
#